data_AF-A0A0P1EWT1-F1
#
_entry.id   AF-A0A0P1EWT1-F1
#
_cell.length_a   1.000
_cell.length_b   1.000
_cell.length_c   1.000
_cell.angle_alpha   90.00
_cell.angle_beta   90.00
_cell.angle_gamma   90.00
#
_symmetry.space_group_name_H-M   'P 1'
#
loop_
_entity.id
_entity.type
_entity.pdbx_description
1 polymer ?
#
loop_
_entity_poly.entity_id
_entity_poly.type
_entity_poly.pdbx_seq_one_letter_code
_entity_poly.pdbx_strand_id
1 'polypeptide(L)'
;MFYGFQGTVYGVERYLQNRRVIWSFLDGNCKEGVWYEQAGQICFVYEDRIDPQCWVFTKSDGDLIALFEGNSDATELYEAEDINEEMVCLGPEVGV
;
A
#
# COMPACT_ATOMS: atom_id res chain seq x y z
N MET A 1 -2.09 -7.71 0.42
CA MET A 1 -2.88 -7.22 -0.73
C MET A 1 -1.91 -6.64 -1.73
N PHE A 2 -2.03 -7.03 -2.99
CA PHE A 2 -1.22 -6.47 -4.08
C PHE A 2 -2.01 -5.34 -4.74
N TYR A 3 -1.29 -4.32 -5.19
CA TYR A 3 -1.86 -3.17 -5.87
C TYR A 3 -1.24 -3.06 -7.25
N GLY A 4 -2.09 -2.90 -8.25
CA GLY A 4 -1.72 -2.63 -9.63
C GLY A 4 -2.02 -1.18 -10.01
N PHE A 5 -1.19 -0.65 -10.91
CA PHE A 5 -1.41 0.61 -11.59
C PHE A 5 -1.34 0.37 -13.11
N GLN A 6 -2.36 0.81 -13.85
CA GLN A 6 -2.45 0.64 -15.31
C GLN A 6 -2.23 -0.82 -15.79
N GLY A 7 -2.73 -1.80 -15.03
CA GLY A 7 -2.59 -3.22 -15.35
C GLY A 7 -1.23 -3.85 -15.02
N THR A 8 -0.30 -3.10 -14.40
CA THR A 8 0.97 -3.62 -13.90
C THR A 8 0.95 -3.66 -12.38
N VAL A 9 1.38 -4.77 -11.76
CA VAL A 9 1.53 -4.84 -10.30
C VAL A 9 2.60 -3.83 -9.87
N TYR A 10 2.21 -2.92 -8.99
CA TYR A 10 3.01 -1.78 -8.55
C TYR A 10 3.59 -1.97 -7.15
N GLY A 11 2.85 -2.65 -6.28
CA GLY A 11 3.27 -2.83 -4.90
C GLY A 11 2.44 -3.86 -4.16
N VAL A 12 2.87 -4.14 -2.95
CA VAL A 12 2.18 -5.04 -2.03
C VAL A 12 2.16 -4.40 -0.65
N GLU A 13 1.01 -4.51 0.01
CA GLU A 13 0.82 -4.05 1.37
C GLU A 13 0.37 -5.19 2.28
N ARG A 14 0.84 -5.14 3.52
CA ARG A 14 0.48 -6.07 4.58
C ARG A 14 0.05 -5.30 5.82
N TYR A 15 -1.18 -5.53 6.25
CA TYR A 15 -1.71 -4.97 7.48
C TYR A 15 -1.32 -5.82 8.68
N LEU A 16 -0.86 -5.15 9.72
CA LEU A 16 -0.48 -5.74 10.99
C LEU A 16 -1.42 -5.24 12.10
N GLN A 17 -1.37 -5.93 13.24
CA GLN A 17 -2.07 -5.49 14.45
C GLN A 17 -1.57 -4.11 14.90
N ASN A 18 -2.41 -3.39 15.65
CA ASN A 18 -2.16 -2.04 16.17
C ASN A 18 -1.98 -0.98 15.08
N ARG A 19 -2.73 -1.10 13.98
CA ARG A 19 -2.73 -0.15 12.86
C ARG A 19 -1.35 0.04 12.21
N ARG A 20 -0.53 -1.00 12.24
CA ARG A 20 0.74 -1.02 11.51
C ARG A 20 0.52 -1.56 10.10
N VAL A 21 1.35 -1.11 9.18
CA VAL A 21 1.31 -1.50 7.77
C VAL A 21 2.74 -1.65 7.29
N ILE A 22 2.95 -2.62 6.41
CA ILE A 22 4.18 -2.77 5.65
C ILE A 22 3.82 -2.55 4.19
N TRP A 23 4.61 -1.75 3.48
CA TRP A 23 4.50 -1.52 2.05
C TRP A 23 5.78 -1.92 1.33
N SER A 24 5.68 -2.52 0.14
CA SER A 24 6.82 -2.78 -0.73
C SER A 24 6.45 -2.47 -2.18
N PHE A 25 7.41 -1.92 -2.95
CA PHE A 25 7.25 -1.75 -4.40
C PHE A 25 7.72 -2.99 -5.18
N LEU A 26 7.72 -4.16 -4.54
CA LEU A 26 8.23 -5.44 -5.08
C LEU A 26 9.73 -5.41 -5.42
N ASP A 27 10.45 -4.45 -4.85
CA ASP A 27 11.89 -4.25 -4.99
C ASP A 27 12.69 -4.95 -3.88
N GLY A 28 12.01 -5.72 -3.02
CA GLY A 28 12.59 -6.40 -1.86
C GLY A 28 12.75 -5.50 -0.64
N ASN A 29 12.69 -4.17 -0.79
CA ASN A 29 12.64 -3.25 0.34
C ASN A 29 11.19 -3.12 0.84
N CYS A 30 11.05 -3.18 2.15
CA CYS A 30 9.78 -2.99 2.84
C CYS A 30 9.87 -1.75 3.71
N LYS A 31 8.83 -0.92 3.64
CA LYS A 31 8.64 0.29 4.42
C LYS A 31 7.61 0.00 5.50
N GLU A 32 7.99 0.19 6.75
CA GLU A 32 7.06 0.12 7.87
C GLU A 32 6.35 1.46 8.03
N GLY A 33 5.08 1.39 8.42
CA GLY A 33 4.26 2.55 8.64
C GLY A 33 3.12 2.30 9.60
N VAL A 34 2.35 3.36 9.83
CA VAL A 34 1.09 3.34 10.55
C VAL A 34 -0.02 3.87 9.66
N TRP A 35 -1.23 3.37 9.87
CA TRP A 35 -2.40 3.87 9.17
C TRP A 35 -3.46 4.33 10.14
N TYR A 36 -4.27 5.30 9.73
CA TYR A 36 -5.42 5.76 10.50
C TYR A 36 -6.51 6.25 9.58
N GLU A 37 -7.76 6.09 10.03
CA GLU A 37 -8.91 6.67 9.34
C GLU A 37 -9.05 8.14 9.73
N GLN A 38 -9.29 8.98 8.73
CA GLN A 38 -9.56 10.40 8.90
C GLN A 38 -10.58 10.85 7.84
N ALA A 39 -11.75 11.32 8.30
CA ALA A 39 -12.79 11.88 7.45
C ALA A 39 -13.24 10.96 6.29
N GLY A 40 -13.32 9.64 6.54
CA GLY A 40 -13.71 8.64 5.54
C GLY A 40 -12.58 8.26 4.58
N GLN A 41 -11.36 8.71 4.83
CA GLN A 41 -10.14 8.35 4.11
C GLN A 41 -9.24 7.50 5.01
N ILE A 42 -8.39 6.66 4.44
CA ILE A 42 -7.34 5.96 5.16
C ILE A 42 -6.02 6.62 4.84
N CYS A 43 -5.38 7.19 5.85
CA CYS A 43 -4.10 7.85 5.76
C CYS A 43 -2.97 6.94 6.24
N PHE A 44 -1.91 6.84 5.44
CA PHE A 44 -0.73 6.03 5.70
C PHE A 44 0.47 6.95 5.96
N VAL A 45 1.22 6.68 7.02
CA VAL A 45 2.47 7.37 7.36
C VAL A 45 3.56 6.32 7.42
N TYR A 46 4.60 6.48 6.60
CA TYR A 46 5.71 5.54 6.52
C TYR A 46 6.95 6.11 7.20
N GLU A 47 7.88 5.24 7.61
CA GLU A 47 9.11 5.64 8.31
C GLU A 47 9.97 6.66 7.53
N ASP A 48 9.96 6.58 6.20
CA ASP A 48 10.72 7.47 5.31
C ASP A 48 9.98 8.77 4.97
N ARG A 49 8.70 8.87 5.34
CA ARG A 49 7.84 10.00 4.98
C ARG A 49 6.86 10.34 6.10
N ILE A 50 7.09 11.50 6.73
CA ILE A 50 6.22 12.03 7.79
C ILE A 50 4.88 12.54 7.25
N ASP A 51 4.84 12.95 5.98
CA ASP A 51 3.61 13.43 5.34
C ASP A 51 2.64 12.26 5.10
N PRO A 52 1.43 12.30 5.68
CA PRO A 52 0.44 11.25 5.50
C PRO A 52 -0.03 11.19 4.05
N GLN A 53 -0.06 9.98 3.50
CA GLN A 53 -0.67 9.67 2.21
C GLN A 53 -2.10 9.20 2.45
N CYS A 54 -3.08 10.06 2.19
CA CYS A 54 -4.50 9.74 2.38
C CYS A 54 -5.14 9.21 1.10
N TRP A 55 -5.88 8.10 1.25
CA TRP A 55 -6.51 7.37 0.17
C TRP A 55 -7.99 7.13 0.47
N VAL A 56 -8.82 7.24 -0.57
CA VAL A 56 -10.22 6.82 -0.52
C VAL A 56 -10.32 5.43 -1.11
N PHE A 57 -10.77 4.47 -0.30
CA PHE A 57 -11.01 3.10 -0.75
C PHE A 57 -12.46 2.91 -1.13
N THR A 58 -12.72 2.54 -2.38
CA THR A 58 -14.05 2.21 -2.89
C THR A 58 -14.06 0.77 -3.36
N LYS A 59 -15.05 -0.01 -2.95
CA LYS A 59 -15.24 -1.39 -3.41
C LYS A 59 -16.28 -1.42 -4.53
N SER A 60 -15.95 -1.96 -5.70
CA SER A 60 -16.88 -2.14 -6.82
C SER A 60 -16.70 -3.52 -7.44
N ASP A 61 -17.79 -4.26 -7.66
CA ASP A 61 -17.82 -5.59 -8.33
C ASP A 61 -16.84 -6.67 -7.82
N GLY A 62 -16.25 -6.49 -6.64
CA GLY A 62 -15.27 -7.41 -6.08
C GLY A 62 -13.88 -6.80 -5.93
N ASP A 63 -13.59 -5.77 -6.72
CA ASP A 63 -12.32 -5.04 -6.73
C ASP A 63 -12.32 -3.93 -5.68
N LEU A 64 -11.19 -3.77 -5.00
CA LEU A 64 -10.91 -2.64 -4.13
C LEU A 64 -10.09 -1.59 -4.90
N ILE A 65 -10.64 -0.39 -5.04
CA ILE A 65 -10.02 0.75 -5.73
C ILE A 65 -9.54 1.75 -4.68
N ALA A 66 -8.28 2.16 -4.75
CA ALA A 66 -7.68 3.18 -3.90
C ALA A 66 -7.36 4.44 -4.70
N LEU A 67 -7.92 5.58 -4.25
CA LEU A 67 -7.78 6.89 -4.89
C LEU A 67 -6.95 7.83 -4.01
N PHE A 68 -5.83 8.35 -4.52
CA PHE A 68 -4.95 9.27 -3.79
C PHE A 68 -5.51 10.70 -3.75
N GLU A 69 -5.52 11.33 -2.57
CA GLU A 69 -6.08 12.68 -2.37
C GLU A 69 -5.22 13.83 -2.94
N GLY A 70 -3.99 13.57 -3.40
CA GLY A 70 -3.03 14.61 -3.77
C GLY A 70 -2.78 14.87 -5.26
N ASN A 71 -3.59 14.34 -6.19
CA ASN A 71 -3.39 14.60 -7.62
C ASN A 71 -4.72 14.74 -8.39
N SER A 72 -4.86 15.81 -9.17
CA SER A 72 -6.00 16.05 -10.07
C SER A 72 -6.05 15.05 -11.23
N ASP A 73 -4.92 14.39 -11.52
CA ASP A 73 -4.78 13.19 -12.36
C ASP A 73 -4.60 11.96 -11.45
N ALA A 74 -5.61 11.69 -10.60
CA ALA A 74 -5.53 10.73 -9.51
C ALA A 74 -4.89 9.40 -9.94
N THR A 75 -3.84 8.98 -9.22
CA THR A 75 -3.27 7.65 -9.37
C THR A 75 -4.27 6.66 -8.78
N GLU A 76 -5.04 6.02 -9.64
CA GLU A 76 -5.98 4.96 -9.26
C GLU A 76 -5.21 3.65 -9.13
N LEU A 77 -5.04 3.20 -7.89
CA LEU A 77 -4.51 1.86 -7.63
C LEU A 77 -5.69 0.90 -7.54
N TYR A 78 -5.58 -0.22 -8.24
CA TYR A 78 -6.55 -1.30 -8.19
C TYR A 78 -5.94 -2.43 -7.37
N GLU A 79 -6.72 -3.09 -6.53
CA GLU A 79 -6.31 -4.37 -5.97
C GLU A 79 -5.99 -5.31 -7.13
N ALA A 80 -4.72 -5.69 -7.25
CA ALA A 80 -4.37 -6.81 -8.11
C ALA A 80 -4.88 -8.04 -7.36
N GLU A 81 -5.91 -8.71 -7.92
CA GLU A 81 -6.41 -10.01 -7.46
C GLU A 81 -5.26 -10.87 -6.94
N ASP A 82 -5.49 -11.64 -5.88
CA ASP A 82 -4.52 -12.50 -5.17
C ASP A 82 -3.60 -13.27 -6.15
N ILE A 83 -2.59 -12.57 -6.65
CA ILE A 83 -1.47 -13.15 -7.34
C ILE A 83 -0.85 -13.97 -6.23
N ASN A 84 -0.73 -15.28 -6.43
CA ASN A 84 -0.21 -16.23 -5.44
C ASN A 84 1.30 -16.00 -5.16
N GLU A 85 1.73 -14.75 -5.22
CA GLU A 85 3.03 -14.23 -4.83
C GLU A 85 2.99 -13.85 -3.34
N GLU A 86 4.08 -14.18 -2.66
CA GLU A 86 4.26 -13.79 -1.28
C GLU A 86 4.93 -12.42 -1.24
N MET A 87 4.53 -11.55 -0.31
CA MET A 87 5.28 -10.33 -0.02
C MET A 87 6.69 -10.73 0.46
N VAL A 88 7.68 -10.54 -0.41
CA VAL A 88 9.10 -10.76 -0.09
C VAL A 88 9.68 -9.47 0.47
N CYS A 89 9.77 -9.39 1.79
CA CYS A 89 10.62 -8.40 2.46
C CYS A 89 11.98 -9.04 2.65
N LEU A 90 12.98 -8.60 1.89
CA LEU A 90 14.37 -8.89 2.21
C LEU A 90 14.62 -8.12 3.51
N GLY A 91 14.61 -8.83 4.64
CA GLY A 91 15.01 -8.25 5.92
C GLY A 91 16.37 -7.56 5.78
N PRO A 92 16.74 -6.64 6.69
CA PRO A 92 18.02 -5.96 6.62
C PRO A 92 19.12 -7.01 6.42
N GLU A 93 20.03 -6.77 5.49
CA GLU A 93 21.17 -7.65 5.24
C GLU A 93 21.94 -7.80 6.56
N VAL A 94 21.63 -8.83 7.35
CA VAL A 94 22.46 -9.22 8.49
C VAL A 94 23.65 -9.92 7.86
N GLY A 95 24.59 -9.12 7.38
CA GLY A 95 25.88 -9.56 6.87
C GLY A 95 26.57 -10.40 7.94
N VAL A 96 27.04 -11.58 7.53
CA VAL A 96 28.03 -12.37 8.26
C VAL A 96 29.40 -12.17 7.63
#